data_AF-A0AA39XLS9-F1
#
_entry.id   AF-A0AA39XLS9-F1
#
_cell.length_a   1.000
_cell.length_b   1.000
_cell.length_c   1.000
_cell.angle_alpha   90.00
_cell.angle_beta   90.00
_cell.angle_gamma   90.00
#
_symmetry.space_group_name_H-M   'P 1'
#
loop_
_entity.id
_entity.type
_entity.pdbx_description
1 polymer ?
#
loop_
_entity_poly.entity_id
_entity_poly.type
_entity_poly.pdbx_seq_one_letter_code
_entity_poly.pdbx_strand_id
1 'polypeptide(L)'
;MAPSLSFGSRPISSSISVASIFISVLILTFGIVTLNSLVPFRDLVGPVLSSHHDHIGSSSGGSSGGSSGSLLATSSRLTLFTEHHEYKNMSHEHDYLWQELLGPNGGFLKKVDQDKKFHSYGISMFHQLHCLQMIRGAVQGLLEENAMTRMNHSEKTERETMDEHEHEHEHDHATGSGGDDPHKGHLDSRHWLHCFDYLRQV
;
A
#
# COMPACT_ATOMS: atom_id res chain seq x y z
N MET A 1 55.85 15.99 50.45
CA MET A 1 55.92 15.95 48.98
C MET A 1 54.79 15.07 48.49
N ALA A 2 53.74 15.64 47.90
CA ALA A 2 52.61 14.92 47.32
C ALA A 2 52.49 15.33 45.85
N PRO A 3 52.24 14.41 44.89
CA PRO A 3 52.13 14.76 43.49
C PRO A 3 50.72 15.25 43.15
N SER A 4 50.65 16.38 42.44
CA SER A 4 49.43 16.91 41.83
C SER A 4 49.11 16.13 40.55
N LEU A 5 47.91 15.54 40.48
CA LEU A 5 47.40 14.91 39.26
C LEU A 5 46.73 15.98 38.39
N SER A 6 47.36 16.30 37.27
CA SER A 6 46.82 17.14 36.20
C SER A 6 45.87 16.30 35.32
N PHE A 7 44.58 16.61 35.35
CA PHE A 7 43.57 15.97 34.51
C PHE A 7 43.53 16.70 33.16
N GLY A 8 44.07 16.07 32.12
CA GLY A 8 44.08 16.60 30.77
C GLY A 8 42.67 16.58 30.15
N SER A 9 42.09 17.77 29.97
CA SER A 9 40.86 17.96 29.19
C SER A 9 41.11 17.64 27.71
N ARG A 10 40.54 16.55 27.20
CA ARG A 10 40.55 16.23 25.77
C ARG A 10 39.56 17.14 25.02
N PRO A 11 39.86 17.59 23.80
CA PRO A 11 38.98 18.47 23.03
C PRO A 11 37.74 17.71 22.52
N ILE A 12 36.56 18.03 23.07
CA ILE A 12 35.25 17.44 22.74
C ILE A 12 34.62 18.06 21.45
N SER A 13 35.36 18.88 20.71
CA SER A 13 34.76 19.88 19.79
C SER A 13 34.35 19.35 18.40
N SER A 14 34.97 18.30 17.85
CA SER A 14 34.74 17.94 16.44
C SER A 14 33.58 16.97 16.18
N SER A 15 33.40 15.94 17.01
CA SER A 15 32.40 14.89 16.76
C SER A 15 30.95 15.36 16.95
N ILE A 16 30.72 16.33 17.84
CA ILE A 16 29.39 16.90 18.11
C ILE A 16 28.91 17.73 16.91
N SER A 17 29.83 18.43 16.24
CA SER A 17 29.51 19.25 15.08
C SER A 17 29.03 18.41 13.89
N VAL A 18 29.72 17.30 13.61
CA VAL A 18 29.36 16.41 12.50
C VAL A 18 28.01 15.73 12.75
N ALA A 19 27.78 15.20 13.96
CA ALA A 19 26.50 14.57 14.31
C ALA A 19 25.31 15.54 14.21
N SER A 20 25.50 16.80 14.62
CA SER A 20 24.48 17.85 14.51
C SER A 20 24.09 18.14 13.06
N ILE A 21 25.07 18.18 12.15
CA ILE A 21 24.83 18.38 10.73
C ILE A 21 24.05 17.19 10.14
N PHE A 22 24.43 15.96 10.45
CA PHE A 22 23.72 14.76 9.97
C PHE A 22 22.27 14.71 10.45
N ILE A 23 22.03 14.99 11.74
CA ILE A 23 20.67 15.02 12.31
C ILE A 23 19.84 16.12 11.64
N SER A 24 20.42 17.29 11.39
CA SER A 24 19.73 18.40 10.71
C SER A 24 19.32 18.03 9.29
N VAL A 25 20.20 17.37 8.53
CA VAL A 25 19.89 16.89 7.17
C VAL A 25 18.77 15.84 7.20
N LEU A 26 18.81 14.89 8.14
CA LEU A 26 17.76 13.87 8.28
C LEU A 26 16.39 14.46 8.62
N ILE A 27 16.34 15.45 9.52
CA ILE A 27 15.08 16.12 9.89
C ILE A 27 14.53 16.90 8.69
N LEU A 28 15.40 17.60 7.94
CA LEU A 28 14.98 18.35 6.76
C LEU A 28 14.47 17.44 5.64
N THR A 29 15.16 16.35 5.34
CA THR A 29 14.71 15.41 4.29
C THR A 29 13.41 14.71 4.69
N PHE A 30 13.30 14.26 5.94
CA PHE A 30 12.08 13.67 6.47
C PHE A 30 10.90 14.66 6.44
N GLY A 31 11.13 15.92 6.81
CA GLY A 31 10.14 16.98 6.74
C GLY A 31 9.66 17.24 5.31
N ILE A 32 10.56 17.33 4.33
CA ILE A 32 10.21 17.53 2.91
C ILE A 32 9.41 16.34 2.36
N VAL A 33 9.83 15.11 2.66
CA VAL A 33 9.11 13.89 2.23
C VAL A 33 7.71 13.83 2.86
N THR A 34 7.61 14.12 4.16
CA THR A 34 6.32 14.14 4.86
C THR A 34 5.41 15.25 4.32
N LEU A 35 5.94 16.44 4.05
CA LEU A 35 5.17 17.55 3.49
C LEU A 35 4.64 17.20 2.10
N ASN A 36 5.50 16.71 1.20
CA ASN A 36 5.10 16.33 -0.16
C ASN A 36 4.13 15.13 -0.19
N SER A 37 4.22 14.21 0.78
CA SER A 37 3.30 13.07 0.90
C SER A 37 1.93 13.46 1.47
N LEU A 38 1.83 14.60 2.19
CA LEU A 38 0.58 15.11 2.76
C LEU A 38 -0.13 16.14 1.87
N VAL A 39 0.56 16.74 0.89
CA VAL A 39 -0.05 17.64 -0.12
C VAL A 39 -1.20 16.98 -0.90
N PRO A 40 -1.15 15.71 -1.36
CA PRO A 40 -2.29 15.13 -2.09
C PRO A 40 -3.54 14.89 -1.23
N PHE A 41 -3.47 15.02 0.11
CA PHE A 41 -4.63 14.85 0.99
C PHE A 41 -5.37 16.15 1.33
N ARG A 42 -4.76 17.33 1.11
CA ARG A 42 -5.38 18.62 1.49
C ARG A 42 -6.45 19.10 0.51
N ASP A 43 -6.45 18.58 -0.72
CA ASP A 43 -7.45 18.94 -1.74
C ASP A 43 -8.70 18.05 -1.71
N LEU A 44 -8.73 17.00 -0.88
CA LEU A 44 -9.86 16.06 -0.80
C LEU A 44 -10.86 16.34 0.34
N VAL A 45 -10.56 17.26 1.25
CA VAL A 45 -11.39 17.55 2.43
C VAL A 45 -11.67 19.05 2.55
N GLY A 46 -12.39 19.59 1.58
CA GLY A 46 -13.04 20.90 1.72
C GLY A 46 -14.28 20.79 2.63
N PRO A 47 -14.57 21.81 3.47
CA PRO A 47 -15.64 21.73 4.46
C PRO A 47 -17.02 21.82 3.80
N VAL A 48 -17.85 20.79 4.02
CA VAL A 48 -19.31 20.88 3.86
C VAL A 48 -19.81 21.78 4.99
N LEU A 49 -19.99 23.07 4.74
CA LEU A 49 -20.74 23.95 5.63
C LEU A 49 -22.16 24.16 5.10
N SER A 50 -23.06 23.49 5.81
CA SER A 50 -24.49 23.74 5.98
C SER A 50 -24.86 25.23 6.00
N SER A 51 -25.91 25.59 5.25
CA SER A 51 -26.71 26.80 5.43
C SER A 51 -28.15 26.45 5.04
N HIS A 52 -28.97 26.04 6.00
CA HIS A 52 -29.88 26.85 6.83
C HIS A 52 -31.31 26.82 6.27
N HIS A 53 -32.24 26.45 7.16
CA HIS A 53 -33.69 26.41 7.03
C HIS A 53 -34.28 27.61 6.27
N ASP A 54 -35.33 27.39 5.47
CA ASP A 54 -36.66 27.92 5.80
C ASP A 54 -37.84 27.38 4.95
N HIS A 55 -39.01 27.57 5.55
CA HIS A 55 -40.35 27.04 5.31
C HIS A 55 -40.90 27.09 3.87
N ILE A 56 -41.61 26.02 3.51
CA ILE A 56 -42.54 25.93 2.38
C ILE A 56 -43.82 26.72 2.71
N GLY A 57 -44.10 27.76 1.91
CA GLY A 57 -45.40 28.41 1.77
C GLY A 57 -45.73 28.53 0.29
N SER A 58 -46.71 27.75 -0.16
CA SER A 58 -47.20 27.69 -1.54
C SER A 58 -47.75 29.02 -2.05
N SER A 59 -47.42 29.41 -3.28
CA SER A 59 -48.40 29.86 -4.28
C SER A 59 -47.77 30.19 -5.63
N SER A 60 -48.58 29.92 -6.65
CA SER A 60 -48.41 30.00 -8.09
C SER A 60 -48.05 31.40 -8.65
N GLY A 61 -47.29 31.41 -9.77
CA GLY A 61 -47.47 32.43 -10.81
C GLY A 61 -46.21 32.88 -11.53
N GLY A 62 -46.10 32.49 -12.81
CA GLY A 62 -45.72 33.44 -13.86
C GLY A 62 -44.24 33.65 -14.23
N SER A 63 -43.97 33.33 -15.51
CA SER A 63 -43.18 34.12 -16.49
C SER A 63 -41.64 34.20 -16.38
N SER A 64 -41.03 33.62 -17.42
CA SER A 64 -39.94 34.15 -18.26
C SER A 64 -38.64 34.64 -17.59
N GLY A 65 -37.55 33.94 -17.91
CA GLY A 65 -36.22 34.52 -17.96
C GLY A 65 -35.17 33.67 -17.26
N GLY A 66 -34.15 33.26 -18.02
CA GLY A 66 -32.82 33.00 -17.47
C GLY A 66 -32.39 31.54 -17.42
N SER A 67 -31.20 31.35 -18.02
CA SER A 67 -30.19 30.39 -17.59
C SER A 67 -30.39 28.94 -18.01
N SER A 68 -29.81 28.62 -19.16
CA SER A 68 -29.28 27.28 -19.48
C SER A 68 -28.20 26.89 -18.47
N GLY A 69 -28.61 26.60 -17.24
CA GLY A 69 -27.81 25.85 -16.28
C GLY A 69 -27.85 24.40 -16.73
N SER A 70 -26.86 24.00 -17.53
CA SER A 70 -26.58 22.60 -17.81
C SER A 70 -26.37 21.90 -16.46
N LEU A 71 -27.41 21.26 -15.95
CA LEU A 71 -27.31 20.34 -14.84
C LEU A 71 -26.38 19.23 -15.33
N LEU A 72 -25.12 19.28 -14.89
CA LEU A 72 -24.20 18.16 -14.97
C LEU A 72 -24.88 17.00 -14.24
N ALA A 73 -25.62 16.18 -14.99
CA ALA A 73 -26.17 14.94 -14.49
C ALA A 73 -24.97 14.10 -14.06
N THR A 74 -24.75 14.01 -12.76
CA THR A 74 -23.74 13.11 -12.19
C THR A 74 -24.15 11.70 -12.56
N SER A 75 -23.54 11.17 -13.62
CA SER A 75 -23.77 9.81 -14.08
C SER A 75 -23.05 8.87 -13.10
N SER A 76 -23.81 8.23 -12.21
CA SER A 76 -23.31 7.12 -11.43
C SER A 76 -23.41 5.85 -12.28
N ARG A 77 -22.26 5.23 -12.57
CA ARG A 77 -22.20 3.91 -13.20
C ARG A 77 -22.21 2.85 -12.10
N LEU A 78 -23.17 1.95 -12.14
CA LEU A 78 -23.14 0.75 -11.30
C LEU A 78 -22.08 -0.20 -11.87
N THR A 79 -21.04 -0.48 -11.08
CA THR A 79 -20.10 -1.56 -11.36
C THR A 79 -20.52 -2.77 -10.55
N LEU A 80 -20.94 -3.83 -11.23
CA LEU A 80 -21.19 -5.12 -10.60
C LEU A 80 -19.86 -5.87 -10.52
N PHE A 81 -19.34 -6.01 -9.31
CA PHE A 81 -18.15 -6.83 -9.07
C PHE A 81 -18.53 -8.30 -9.01
N THR A 82 -17.70 -9.14 -9.60
CA THR A 82 -17.87 -10.60 -9.59
C THR A 82 -16.58 -11.25 -9.11
N GLU A 83 -16.69 -12.31 -8.31
CA GLU A 83 -15.51 -13.02 -7.82
C GLU A 83 -14.93 -13.91 -8.91
N HIS A 84 -13.62 -13.85 -9.10
CA HIS A 84 -12.90 -14.70 -10.06
C HIS A 84 -11.75 -15.43 -9.37
N HIS A 85 -11.85 -16.77 -9.32
CA HIS A 85 -10.91 -17.61 -8.58
C HIS A 85 -9.50 -17.60 -9.17
N GLU A 86 -9.39 -17.46 -10.48
CA GLU A 86 -8.14 -17.35 -11.23
C GLU A 86 -7.34 -16.08 -10.88
N TYR A 87 -8.00 -15.02 -10.40
CA TYR A 87 -7.36 -13.80 -9.91
C TYR A 87 -7.18 -13.78 -8.39
N LYS A 88 -7.81 -14.71 -7.67
CA LYS A 88 -7.74 -14.87 -6.21
C LYS A 88 -6.70 -15.91 -5.79
N ASN A 89 -5.53 -15.90 -6.43
CA ASN A 89 -4.43 -16.78 -6.05
C ASN A 89 -3.06 -16.15 -6.35
N MET A 90 -2.03 -16.67 -5.68
CA MET A 90 -0.64 -16.26 -5.84
C MET A 90 0.17 -17.26 -6.69
N SER A 91 -0.50 -18.24 -7.29
CA SER A 91 0.18 -19.20 -8.17
C SER A 91 0.68 -18.49 -9.41
N HIS A 92 1.88 -18.85 -9.85
CA HIS A 92 2.43 -18.43 -11.13
C HIS A 92 1.64 -18.98 -12.33
N GLU A 93 0.80 -20.00 -12.12
CA GLU A 93 -0.06 -20.59 -13.16
C GLU A 93 -0.93 -19.56 -13.87
N HIS A 94 -1.41 -18.54 -13.15
CA HIS A 94 -2.32 -17.52 -13.69
C HIS A 94 -1.63 -16.21 -14.06
N ASP A 95 -0.29 -16.15 -14.06
CA ASP A 95 0.45 -14.91 -14.36
C ASP A 95 0.14 -14.36 -15.76
N TYR A 96 -0.19 -15.24 -16.72
CA TYR A 96 -0.57 -14.84 -18.06
C TYR A 96 -1.86 -14.01 -18.08
N LEU A 97 -2.83 -14.31 -17.20
CA LEU A 97 -4.07 -13.53 -17.07
C LEU A 97 -3.81 -12.12 -16.55
N TRP A 98 -2.80 -11.96 -15.70
CA TRP A 98 -2.37 -10.65 -15.20
C TRP A 98 -1.62 -9.85 -16.27
N GLN A 99 -0.84 -10.52 -17.11
CA GLN A 99 -0.16 -9.87 -18.24
C GLN A 99 -1.15 -9.40 -19.30
N GLU A 100 -2.21 -10.16 -19.58
CA GLU A 100 -3.21 -9.82 -20.58
C GLU A 100 -4.05 -8.59 -20.20
N LEU A 101 -4.22 -8.30 -18.91
CA LEU A 101 -4.90 -7.09 -18.43
C LEU A 101 -4.23 -5.80 -18.91
N LEU A 102 -2.90 -5.84 -19.08
CA LEU A 102 -2.15 -4.77 -19.70
C LEU A 102 -2.18 -4.99 -21.20
N GLY A 103 -3.19 -4.43 -21.87
CA GLY A 103 -3.36 -4.52 -23.31
C GLY A 103 -2.08 -4.19 -24.11
N PRO A 104 -2.07 -4.42 -25.43
CA PRO A 104 -0.86 -4.36 -26.25
C PRO A 104 0.01 -3.12 -25.97
N ASN A 105 1.31 -3.34 -25.72
CA ASN A 105 2.27 -2.33 -25.26
C ASN A 105 2.21 -1.95 -23.77
N GLY A 106 1.57 -2.75 -22.91
CA GLY A 106 1.64 -2.56 -21.46
C GLY A 106 0.87 -1.33 -20.96
N GLY A 107 -0.13 -0.88 -21.71
CA GLY A 107 -0.88 0.35 -21.39
C GLY A 107 -0.26 1.65 -21.89
N PHE A 108 0.72 1.59 -22.80
CA PHE A 108 1.38 2.77 -23.37
C PHE A 108 1.00 3.00 -24.84
N LEU A 109 0.65 4.24 -25.18
CA LEU A 109 0.53 4.71 -26.56
C LEU A 109 1.91 5.17 -27.05
N LYS A 110 2.43 4.49 -28.07
CA LYS A 110 3.71 4.85 -28.70
C LYS A 110 3.44 5.70 -29.93
N LYS A 111 3.94 6.93 -29.93
CA LYS A 111 3.87 7.85 -31.08
C LYS A 111 5.28 8.18 -31.55
N VAL A 112 5.48 8.17 -32.87
CA VAL A 112 6.71 8.67 -33.49
C VAL A 112 6.52 10.16 -33.78
N ASP A 113 7.43 10.98 -33.29
CA ASP A 113 7.44 12.42 -33.58
C ASP A 113 8.06 12.72 -34.96
N GLN A 114 7.96 13.98 -35.41
CA GLN A 114 8.55 14.47 -36.67
C GLN A 114 10.07 14.20 -36.74
N ASP A 115 10.75 14.20 -35.59
CA ASP A 115 12.18 13.89 -35.45
C ASP A 115 12.49 12.38 -35.43
N LYS A 116 11.51 11.51 -35.74
CA LYS A 116 11.63 10.04 -35.66
C LYS A 116 11.95 9.51 -34.25
N LYS A 117 11.68 10.28 -33.21
CA LYS A 117 11.78 9.84 -31.81
C LYS A 117 10.49 9.17 -31.36
N PHE A 118 10.64 8.07 -30.63
CA PHE A 118 9.51 7.38 -30.02
C PHE A 118 9.16 8.03 -28.67
N HIS A 119 7.91 8.46 -28.53
CA HIS A 119 7.34 8.94 -27.28
C HIS A 119 6.29 7.93 -26.80
N SER A 120 6.34 7.59 -25.51
CA SER A 120 5.36 6.71 -24.87
C SER A 120 4.48 7.53 -23.94
N TYR A 121 3.16 7.38 -24.07
CA TYR A 121 2.17 8.05 -23.24
C TYR A 121 1.37 7.02 -22.44
N GLY A 122 1.34 7.18 -21.12
CA GLY A 122 0.63 6.26 -20.23
C GLY A 122 -0.89 6.41 -20.29
N ILE A 123 -1.54 5.29 -20.56
CA ILE A 123 -2.90 4.90 -20.16
C ILE A 123 -3.20 5.09 -18.67
N SER A 124 -3.80 6.18 -18.17
CA SER A 124 -4.09 6.29 -16.71
C SER A 124 -4.84 5.07 -16.16
N MET A 125 -5.85 4.59 -16.90
CA MET A 125 -6.58 3.36 -16.59
C MET A 125 -5.68 2.11 -16.53
N PHE A 126 -4.69 1.99 -17.43
CA PHE A 126 -3.74 0.87 -17.43
C PHE A 126 -2.62 1.02 -16.40
N HIS A 127 -2.34 2.23 -15.91
CA HIS A 127 -1.32 2.46 -14.88
C HIS A 127 -1.72 1.79 -13.56
N GLN A 128 -3.01 1.84 -13.19
CA GLN A 128 -3.53 1.15 -12.02
C GLN A 128 -3.28 -0.37 -12.12
N LEU A 129 -3.63 -0.97 -13.26
CA LEU A 129 -3.42 -2.40 -13.50
C LEU A 129 -1.93 -2.76 -13.51
N HIS A 130 -1.07 -1.89 -14.06
CA HIS A 130 0.37 -2.14 -14.15
C HIS A 130 1.01 -2.16 -12.77
N CYS A 131 0.68 -1.17 -11.94
CA CYS A 131 1.12 -1.12 -10.56
C CYS A 131 0.58 -2.32 -9.75
N LEU A 132 -0.69 -2.70 -9.95
CA LEU A 132 -1.28 -3.85 -9.29
C LEU A 132 -0.54 -5.15 -9.64
N GLN A 133 -0.19 -5.36 -10.92
CA GLN A 133 0.61 -6.51 -11.35
C GLN A 133 2.01 -6.51 -10.71
N MET A 134 2.68 -5.35 -10.61
CA MET A 134 3.98 -5.27 -9.94
C MET A 134 3.88 -5.62 -8.44
N ILE A 135 2.86 -5.13 -7.75
CA ILE A 135 2.65 -5.45 -6.33
C ILE A 135 2.39 -6.95 -6.17
N ARG A 136 1.55 -7.56 -7.03
CA ARG A 136 1.32 -9.01 -7.01
C ARG A 136 2.62 -9.78 -7.17
N GLY A 137 3.45 -9.42 -8.15
CA GLY A 137 4.74 -10.07 -8.39
C GLY A 137 5.71 -9.94 -7.21
N ALA A 138 5.75 -8.78 -6.57
CA ALA A 138 6.57 -8.58 -5.36
C ALA A 138 6.10 -9.47 -4.20
N VAL A 139 4.79 -9.61 -4.01
CA VAL A 139 4.25 -10.49 -2.96
C VAL A 139 4.52 -11.96 -3.27
N GLN A 140 4.42 -12.39 -4.53
CA GLN A 140 4.79 -13.75 -4.93
C GLN A 140 6.25 -14.05 -4.56
N GLY A 141 7.19 -13.17 -4.92
CA GLY A 141 8.60 -13.35 -4.57
C GLY A 141 8.85 -13.44 -3.06
N LEU A 142 8.16 -12.61 -2.26
CA LEU A 142 8.26 -12.67 -0.80
C LEU A 142 7.69 -13.98 -0.23
N LEU A 143 6.63 -14.54 -0.82
CA LEU A 143 6.07 -15.82 -0.36
C LEU A 143 7.03 -16.98 -0.62
N GLU A 144 7.71 -16.98 -1.77
CA GLU A 144 8.72 -17.98 -2.12
C GLU A 144 9.95 -17.90 -1.21
N GLU A 145 10.46 -16.68 -0.97
CA GLU A 145 11.59 -16.44 -0.06
C GLU A 145 11.27 -16.91 1.37
N ASN A 146 10.07 -16.59 1.87
CA ASN A 146 9.63 -17.04 3.19
C ASN A 146 9.48 -18.56 3.25
N ALA A 147 8.97 -19.21 2.19
CA ALA A 147 8.86 -20.67 2.13
C ALA A 147 10.24 -21.34 2.19
N MET A 148 11.22 -20.83 1.43
CA MET A 148 12.59 -21.34 1.43
C MET A 148 13.27 -21.16 2.78
N THR A 149 13.11 -19.98 3.40
CA THR A 149 13.68 -19.68 4.72
C THR A 149 13.15 -20.63 5.79
N ARG A 150 11.85 -20.96 5.77
CA ARG A 150 11.25 -21.91 6.71
C ARG A 150 11.80 -23.33 6.55
N MET A 151 12.06 -23.78 5.32
CA MET A 151 12.67 -25.08 5.07
C MET A 151 14.11 -25.14 5.57
N ASN A 152 14.91 -24.08 5.33
CA ASN A 152 16.29 -24.01 5.82
C ASN A 152 16.37 -24.03 7.35
N HIS A 153 15.44 -23.34 8.04
CA HIS A 153 15.35 -23.39 9.50
C HIS A 153 14.95 -24.78 10.00
N SER A 154 13.98 -25.45 9.36
CA SER A 154 13.57 -26.80 9.73
C SER A 154 14.73 -27.81 9.61
N GLU A 155 15.48 -27.77 8.50
CA GLU A 155 16.64 -28.66 8.28
C GLU A 155 17.75 -28.40 9.31
N LYS A 156 17.97 -27.14 9.67
CA LYS A 156 18.96 -26.77 10.68
C LYS A 156 18.56 -27.29 12.07
N THR A 157 17.30 -27.13 12.47
CA THR A 157 16.80 -27.64 13.76
C THR A 157 16.89 -29.16 13.84
N GLU A 158 16.65 -29.90 12.74
CA GLU A 158 16.80 -31.36 12.72
C GLU A 158 18.27 -31.82 12.82
N ARG A 159 19.23 -31.07 12.27
CA ARG A 159 20.66 -31.36 12.47
C ARG A 159 21.16 -31.03 13.88
N GLU A 160 20.65 -29.96 14.49
CA GLU A 160 21.06 -29.56 15.85
C GLU A 160 20.41 -30.44 16.93
N THR A 161 19.20 -30.96 16.71
CA THR A 161 18.50 -31.86 17.66
C THR A 161 19.07 -33.29 17.73
N MET A 162 20.03 -33.66 16.87
CA MET A 162 20.73 -34.95 16.96
C MET A 162 22.02 -34.88 17.80
N ASP A 163 22.48 -33.67 18.18
CA ASP A 163 23.67 -33.44 19.01
C ASP A 163 23.34 -33.05 20.47
N GLU A 164 22.07 -32.80 20.80
CA GLU A 164 21.62 -32.48 22.17
C GLU A 164 20.61 -33.52 22.69
N HIS A 165 21.09 -34.74 22.94
CA HIS A 165 20.46 -35.60 23.93
C HIS A 165 21.07 -35.29 25.30
N GLU A 166 20.39 -34.40 26.03
CA GLU A 166 20.15 -34.43 27.49
C GLU A 166 19.77 -33.02 27.96
N HIS A 167 18.48 -32.69 27.90
CA HIS A 167 17.73 -32.19 29.06
C HIS A 167 16.26 -31.95 28.66
N GLU A 168 15.40 -32.73 29.29
CA GLU A 168 13.95 -32.59 29.28
C GLU A 168 13.53 -31.20 29.80
N HIS A 169 12.62 -30.53 29.11
CA HIS A 169 11.47 -29.88 29.73
C HIS A 169 10.38 -29.59 28.68
N GLU A 170 9.49 -30.58 28.60
CA GLU A 170 8.05 -30.52 28.35
C GLU A 170 7.41 -29.12 28.46
N HIS A 171 6.83 -28.65 27.35
CA HIS A 171 5.59 -27.86 27.36
C HIS A 171 4.83 -28.09 26.05
N ASP A 172 4.05 -29.18 26.06
CA ASP A 172 2.93 -29.40 25.16
C ASP A 172 1.85 -28.36 25.39
N HIS A 173 1.38 -27.70 24.33
CA HIS A 173 -0.01 -27.24 24.24
C HIS A 173 -0.49 -27.29 22.79
N ALA A 174 -0.97 -28.48 22.40
CA ALA A 174 -1.92 -28.63 21.32
C ALA A 174 -3.35 -28.67 21.88
N THR A 175 -4.25 -27.95 21.20
CA THR A 175 -5.73 -28.08 21.17
C THR A 175 -6.55 -27.56 22.37
N GLY A 176 -7.44 -26.60 22.08
CA GLY A 176 -8.51 -26.12 22.95
C GLY A 176 -9.67 -25.61 22.10
N SER A 177 -10.71 -26.42 22.02
CA SER A 177 -11.96 -26.27 21.26
C SER A 177 -12.92 -25.23 21.87
N GLY A 178 -13.79 -24.66 21.04
CA GLY A 178 -15.16 -24.27 21.42
C GLY A 178 -15.37 -22.83 21.91
N GLY A 179 -15.99 -22.02 21.06
CA GLY A 179 -16.47 -20.67 21.40
C GLY A 179 -17.27 -20.11 20.24
N ASP A 180 -18.55 -20.47 20.19
CA ASP A 180 -19.51 -20.07 19.17
C ASP A 180 -19.84 -18.57 19.33
N ASP A 181 -19.05 -17.72 18.68
CA ASP A 181 -19.26 -16.28 18.66
C ASP A 181 -19.54 -15.82 17.22
N PRO A 182 -20.80 -15.52 16.86
CA PRO A 182 -21.23 -15.30 15.47
C PRO A 182 -20.79 -13.95 14.89
N HIS A 183 -19.99 -13.16 15.60
CA HIS A 183 -19.51 -11.85 15.16
C HIS A 183 -18.01 -11.70 15.03
N LYS A 184 -17.23 -12.77 15.23
CA LYS A 184 -15.79 -12.74 14.97
C LYS A 184 -15.55 -13.12 13.51
N GLY A 185 -15.78 -12.16 12.62
CA GLY A 185 -15.42 -12.27 11.20
C GLY A 185 -13.98 -12.73 11.10
N HIS A 186 -13.80 -13.99 10.74
CA HIS A 186 -12.51 -14.59 10.47
C HIS A 186 -11.93 -13.79 9.30
N LEU A 187 -11.08 -12.80 9.61
CA LEU A 187 -10.11 -12.25 8.67
C LEU A 187 -9.23 -13.44 8.29
N ASP A 188 -9.71 -14.24 7.34
CA ASP A 188 -8.91 -15.25 6.66
C ASP A 188 -7.62 -14.54 6.26
N SER A 189 -6.46 -15.10 6.61
CA SER A 189 -5.14 -14.55 6.27
C SER A 189 -4.95 -14.32 4.76
N ARG A 190 -5.93 -14.73 3.95
CA ARG A 190 -6.02 -14.57 2.50
C ARG A 190 -7.01 -13.50 2.03
N HIS A 191 -7.57 -12.66 2.92
CA HIS A 191 -8.51 -11.60 2.53
C HIS A 191 -7.97 -10.69 1.41
N TRP A 192 -6.68 -10.37 1.48
CA TRP A 192 -5.99 -9.55 0.49
C TRP A 192 -5.96 -10.17 -0.94
N LEU A 193 -6.14 -11.50 -1.09
CA LEU A 193 -6.29 -12.14 -2.41
C LEU A 193 -7.56 -11.68 -3.12
N HIS A 194 -8.63 -11.44 -2.36
CA HIS A 194 -9.87 -10.89 -2.92
C HIS A 194 -9.68 -9.44 -3.34
N CYS A 195 -8.87 -8.66 -2.61
CA CYS A 195 -8.60 -7.26 -2.96
C CYS A 195 -7.94 -7.15 -4.33
N PHE A 196 -7.05 -8.06 -4.69
CA PHE A 196 -6.44 -8.11 -6.02
C PHE A 196 -7.48 -8.30 -7.13
N ASP A 197 -8.44 -9.21 -6.94
CA ASP A 197 -9.52 -9.42 -7.91
C ASP A 197 -10.46 -8.22 -8.00
N TYR A 198 -10.79 -7.57 -6.88
CA TYR A 198 -11.63 -6.36 -6.90
C TYR A 198 -10.92 -5.17 -7.57
N LEU A 199 -9.65 -4.93 -7.25
CA LEU A 199 -8.90 -3.76 -7.73
C LEU A 199 -8.65 -3.77 -9.24
N ARG A 200 -8.65 -4.94 -9.89
CA ARG A 200 -8.53 -5.05 -11.35
C ARG A 200 -9.84 -4.78 -12.10
N GLN A 201 -10.99 -4.80 -11.41
CA GLN A 201 -12.32 -4.64 -12.01
C GLN A 201 -12.77 -3.17 -12.06
N VAL A 202 -11.94 -2.25 -11.56
CA VAL A 202 -12.18 -0.79 -11.52
C VAL A 202 -11.47 -0.12 -12.69
#